data_AF-A0A3N5E5Z8-F1
#
_entry.id   AF-A0A3N5E5Z8-F1
#
_cell.length_a   1.000
_cell.length_b   1.000
_cell.length_c   1.000
_cell.angle_alpha   90.00
_cell.angle_beta   90.00
_cell.angle_gamma   90.00
#
_symmetry.space_group_name_H-M   'P 1'
#
loop_
_entity.id
_entity.type
_entity.pdbx_description
1 polymer ?
#
loop_
_entity_poly.entity_id
_entity_poly.type
_entity_poly.pdbx_seq_one_letter_code
_entity_poly.pdbx_strand_id
1 'polypeptide(L)'
;MKSKLTIIVFSLILLASCVKHDDGEPGCEVKGTWMGRWSAGTQDGTWMCNANNQGTDLNGYVFILFDMPNLENHGINFDGQLRDRQVSSKVYISGVALNINGNVDTETSASGTFSVSAIGMSGTWQGVKLPELNLSVVDSFPLNIQHPYDLSIACDTEKKHLFVSNSQTVTEFNYSGGLIRSFNTSHYGSICFDGNHLWVSDNGYNKIVEVDTLGNDISEFNSSIGYGDALMYDGLNFYLSSDYSRKIYKFTKSGTLLEEFDFTYTYITGLVKNQNDFFAISHSFPGTILTINSSGVPEKAFKFSNGYCYGLARDGEYLWCAVVRYISTSSNPDPPTESSADVKVFKLKINS
;
A
#
# COMPACT_ATOMS: atom_id res chain seq x y z
N MET A 1 37.35 32.48 -19.34
CA MET A 1 36.19 32.70 -20.22
C MET A 1 35.35 31.44 -20.19
N LYS A 2 34.33 31.32 -19.33
CA LYS A 2 32.92 31.63 -19.62
C LYS A 2 32.53 31.33 -21.07
N SER A 3 31.80 30.22 -21.27
CA SER A 3 30.51 30.32 -21.96
C SER A 3 29.48 29.55 -21.13
N LYS A 4 28.43 30.28 -20.75
CA LYS A 4 27.26 29.79 -20.04
C LYS A 4 26.32 29.20 -21.09
N LEU A 5 25.80 28.00 -20.87
CA LEU A 5 24.55 27.59 -21.50
C LEU A 5 23.44 27.75 -20.48
N THR A 6 22.76 28.88 -20.56
CA THR A 6 21.51 29.18 -19.84
C THR A 6 20.40 28.39 -20.52
N ILE A 7 19.83 27.40 -19.84
CA ILE A 7 18.55 26.81 -20.25
C ILE A 7 17.46 27.53 -19.46
N ILE A 8 16.68 28.32 -20.18
CA ILE A 8 15.48 28.99 -19.68
C ILE A 8 14.40 27.91 -19.54
N VAL A 9 14.04 27.59 -18.31
CA VAL A 9 12.85 26.79 -18.01
C VAL A 9 11.65 27.71 -18.18
N PHE A 10 10.83 27.45 -19.19
CA PHE A 10 9.48 28.01 -19.23
C PHE A 10 8.61 27.19 -18.29
N SER A 11 8.40 27.72 -17.08
CA SER A 11 7.31 27.33 -16.21
C SER A 11 6.03 27.91 -16.82
N LEU A 12 5.11 27.05 -17.29
CA LEU A 12 3.71 27.44 -17.49
C LEU A 12 2.88 26.76 -16.40
N ILE A 13 2.40 27.56 -15.45
CA ILE A 13 1.36 27.18 -14.49
C ILE A 13 0.06 27.83 -14.95
N LEU A 14 -0.94 26.96 -15.17
CA LEU A 14 -2.40 27.13 -15.10
C LEU A 14 -3.07 28.31 -15.83
N LEU A 15 -3.91 27.97 -16.81
CA LEU A 15 -5.27 28.49 -16.92
C LEU A 15 -6.17 27.37 -17.46
N ALA A 16 -7.26 27.09 -16.74
CA ALA A 16 -8.38 26.33 -17.26
C ALA A 16 -8.83 26.96 -18.59
N SER A 17 -8.81 26.17 -19.66
CA SER A 17 -9.62 26.45 -20.83
C SER A 17 -10.45 25.21 -21.10
N CYS A 18 -11.77 25.38 -21.07
CA CYS A 18 -12.69 24.47 -21.72
C CYS A 18 -12.32 24.43 -23.21
N VAL A 19 -11.45 23.50 -23.59
CA VAL A 19 -11.44 23.04 -24.97
C VAL A 19 -12.50 21.96 -25.03
N LYS A 20 -13.62 22.32 -25.66
CA LYS A 20 -14.61 21.36 -26.12
C LYS A 20 -13.87 20.43 -27.08
N HIS A 21 -13.44 19.26 -26.58
CA HIS A 21 -13.00 18.19 -27.45
C HIS A 21 -14.26 17.64 -28.10
N ASP A 22 -14.32 17.73 -29.43
CA ASP A 22 -15.42 17.18 -30.22
C ASP A 22 -15.64 15.71 -29.82
N ASP A 23 -16.83 15.52 -29.26
CA ASP A 23 -17.61 14.35 -28.90
C ASP A 23 -17.19 13.04 -29.62
N GLY A 24 -16.10 12.42 -29.17
CA GLY A 24 -15.96 10.97 -29.21
C GLY A 24 -16.67 10.42 -27.97
N GLU A 25 -17.61 9.49 -28.18
CA GLU A 25 -18.42 8.78 -27.18
C GLU A 25 -17.73 8.59 -25.81
N PRO A 26 -18.47 8.53 -24.67
CA PRO A 26 -17.89 8.42 -23.32
C PRO A 26 -16.83 7.32 -23.29
N GLY A 27 -15.58 7.74 -23.45
CA GLY A 27 -14.49 6.84 -23.76
C GLY A 27 -14.22 6.01 -22.54
N CYS A 28 -14.58 4.73 -22.60
CA CYS A 28 -14.18 3.65 -21.71
C CYS A 28 -13.46 4.10 -20.41
N GLU A 29 -14.13 4.07 -19.25
CA GLU A 29 -13.51 4.45 -17.98
C GLU A 29 -12.71 3.28 -17.36
N VAL A 30 -11.38 3.38 -17.28
CA VAL A 30 -10.49 2.34 -16.70
C VAL A 30 -10.28 2.55 -15.18
N LYS A 31 -11.06 3.44 -14.56
CA LYS A 31 -10.89 3.86 -13.17
C LYS A 31 -11.08 2.68 -12.20
N GLY A 32 -10.10 2.48 -11.33
CA GLY A 32 -10.21 1.50 -10.26
C GLY A 32 -8.87 0.93 -9.81
N THR A 33 -8.95 -0.16 -9.07
CA THR A 33 -7.82 -1.03 -8.74
C THR A 33 -7.91 -2.29 -9.58
N TRP A 34 -6.81 -2.66 -10.21
CA TRP A 34 -6.71 -3.79 -11.12
C TRP A 34 -5.59 -4.71 -10.65
N MET A 35 -5.73 -6.00 -10.87
CA MET A 35 -4.68 -6.97 -10.57
C MET A 35 -4.56 -8.01 -11.67
N GLY A 36 -3.40 -8.65 -11.78
CA GLY A 36 -3.19 -9.60 -12.85
C GLY A 36 -1.89 -10.36 -12.80
N ARG A 37 -1.62 -11.04 -13.91
CA ARG A 37 -0.41 -11.83 -14.16
C ARG A 37 0.24 -11.42 -15.46
N TRP A 38 1.54 -11.63 -15.55
CA TRP A 38 2.31 -11.48 -16.78
C TRP A 38 3.19 -12.71 -16.99
N SER A 39 3.57 -12.95 -18.24
CA SER A 39 4.43 -14.06 -18.64
C SER A 39 5.37 -13.65 -19.77
N ALA A 40 6.65 -14.00 -19.67
CA ALA A 40 7.69 -13.82 -20.68
C ALA A 40 8.61 -15.04 -20.72
N GLY A 41 8.18 -16.08 -21.45
CA GLY A 41 8.96 -17.31 -21.62
C GLY A 41 8.95 -18.15 -20.34
N THR A 42 10.08 -18.19 -19.63
CA THR A 42 10.21 -18.92 -18.34
C THR A 42 10.06 -18.03 -17.12
N GLN A 43 9.81 -16.73 -17.32
CA GLN A 43 9.63 -15.75 -16.26
C GLN A 43 8.18 -15.31 -16.22
N ASP A 44 7.56 -15.42 -15.06
CA ASP A 44 6.18 -15.03 -14.82
C ASP A 44 6.11 -14.16 -13.57
N GLY A 45 5.01 -13.42 -13.41
CA GLY A 45 4.79 -12.66 -12.19
C GLY A 45 3.38 -12.09 -12.10
N THR A 46 3.19 -11.28 -11.07
CA THR A 46 1.91 -10.69 -10.67
C THR A 46 2.05 -9.17 -10.60
N TRP A 47 0.93 -8.49 -10.77
CA TRP A 47 0.88 -7.04 -10.69
C TRP A 47 -0.43 -6.57 -10.08
N MET A 48 -0.40 -5.38 -9.51
CA MET A 48 -1.58 -4.64 -9.11
C MET A 48 -1.39 -3.16 -9.46
N CYS A 49 -2.42 -2.51 -9.99
CA CYS A 49 -2.34 -1.10 -10.33
C CYS A 49 -3.59 -0.33 -9.91
N ASN A 50 -3.38 0.94 -9.60
CA ASN A 50 -4.43 1.92 -9.51
C ASN A 50 -4.42 2.74 -10.79
N ALA A 51 -5.42 2.52 -11.65
CA ALA A 51 -5.56 3.21 -12.92
C ALA A 51 -6.67 4.26 -12.86
N ASN A 52 -6.51 5.33 -13.65
CA ASN A 52 -7.51 6.35 -13.90
C ASN A 52 -7.32 6.93 -15.30
N ASN A 53 -8.39 7.37 -15.95
CA ASN A 53 -8.29 8.10 -17.20
C ASN A 53 -9.10 9.40 -17.17
N GLN A 54 -8.59 10.42 -17.84
CA GLN A 54 -9.31 11.66 -18.12
C GLN A 54 -9.36 11.82 -19.64
N GLY A 55 -10.52 11.57 -20.24
CA GLY A 55 -10.61 11.39 -21.70
C GLY A 55 -9.75 10.22 -22.15
N THR A 56 -8.87 10.46 -23.14
CA THR A 56 -7.94 9.44 -23.66
C THR A 56 -6.67 9.32 -22.84
N ASP A 57 -6.37 10.26 -21.95
CA ASP A 57 -5.15 10.23 -21.15
C ASP A 57 -5.31 9.24 -20.02
N LEU A 58 -4.50 8.17 -20.06
CA LEU A 58 -4.45 7.13 -19.06
C LEU A 58 -3.26 7.40 -18.14
N ASN A 59 -3.50 7.47 -16.84
CA ASN A 59 -2.46 7.56 -15.84
C ASN A 59 -2.73 6.57 -14.71
N GLY A 60 -1.68 6.23 -13.98
CA GLY A 60 -1.83 5.41 -12.81
C GLY A 60 -0.51 5.06 -12.16
N TYR A 61 -0.63 4.25 -11.12
CA TYR A 61 0.50 3.73 -10.38
C TYR A 61 0.38 2.22 -10.35
N VAL A 62 1.40 1.54 -10.86
CA VAL A 62 1.45 0.09 -10.95
C VAL A 62 2.52 -0.45 -10.02
N PHE A 63 2.15 -1.39 -9.17
CA PHE A 63 3.07 -2.31 -8.55
C PHE A 63 3.21 -3.53 -9.44
N ILE A 64 4.41 -3.72 -9.94
CA ILE A 64 4.78 -4.94 -10.63
C ILE A 64 5.71 -5.66 -9.67
N LEU A 65 5.32 -6.85 -9.23
CA LEU A 65 6.22 -7.72 -8.50
C LEU A 65 6.93 -8.57 -9.53
N PHE A 66 8.19 -8.22 -9.76
CA PHE A 66 9.06 -8.96 -10.64
C PHE A 66 9.76 -10.06 -9.86
N ASP A 67 9.69 -11.30 -10.36
CA ASP A 67 10.72 -12.32 -10.10
C ASP A 67 11.88 -12.15 -11.11
N MET A 68 12.28 -10.90 -11.40
CA MET A 68 13.41 -10.60 -12.28
C MET A 68 14.65 -10.21 -11.47
N PRO A 69 15.82 -10.83 -11.73
CA PRO A 69 17.07 -10.37 -11.13
C PRO A 69 17.41 -8.96 -11.64
N ASN A 70 17.67 -8.03 -10.70
CA ASN A 70 18.23 -6.69 -10.90
C ASN A 70 17.28 -5.56 -11.37
N LEU A 71 15.97 -5.69 -11.18
CA LEU A 71 15.03 -4.55 -11.29
C LEU A 71 14.36 -4.32 -9.94
N GLU A 72 14.44 -3.10 -9.42
CA GLU A 72 13.90 -2.76 -8.10
C GLU A 72 12.37 -2.80 -8.11
N ASN A 73 11.81 -3.51 -7.11
CA ASN A 73 10.36 -3.62 -6.90
C ASN A 73 9.84 -2.38 -6.17
N HIS A 74 9.68 -1.29 -6.90
CA HIS A 74 8.96 -0.11 -6.43
C HIS A 74 7.69 0.07 -7.27
N GLY A 75 6.65 0.68 -6.69
CA GLY A 75 5.51 1.09 -7.49
C GLY A 75 5.96 2.15 -8.48
N ILE A 76 5.52 2.02 -9.73
CA ILE A 76 5.96 2.86 -10.84
C ILE A 76 4.76 3.65 -11.38
N ASN A 77 4.95 4.94 -11.62
CA ASN A 77 3.94 5.73 -12.34
C ASN A 77 3.97 5.36 -13.81
N PHE A 78 2.80 5.24 -14.40
CA PHE A 78 2.66 5.06 -15.84
C PHE A 78 1.77 6.12 -16.44
N ASP A 79 2.19 6.59 -17.60
CA ASP A 79 1.41 7.46 -18.48
C ASP A 79 1.20 6.73 -19.81
N GLY A 80 -0.02 6.81 -20.30
CA GLY A 80 -0.44 6.14 -21.52
C GLY A 80 -1.61 6.82 -22.19
N GLN A 81 -2.05 6.19 -23.26
CA GLN A 81 -3.18 6.58 -24.06
C GLN A 81 -4.18 5.43 -24.11
N LEU A 82 -5.45 5.75 -23.94
CA LEU A 82 -6.58 4.87 -24.14
C LEU A 82 -7.39 5.38 -25.33
N ARG A 83 -7.45 4.60 -26.42
CA ARG A 83 -8.27 4.91 -27.60
C ARG A 83 -8.97 3.65 -28.05
N ASP A 84 -10.28 3.70 -28.23
CA ASP A 84 -11.08 2.55 -28.71
C ASP A 84 -10.78 1.24 -27.96
N ARG A 85 -10.72 1.31 -26.62
CA ARG A 85 -10.34 0.21 -25.71
C ARG A 85 -8.88 -0.26 -25.79
N GLN A 86 -8.07 0.33 -26.66
CA GLN A 86 -6.65 0.02 -26.75
C GLN A 86 -5.85 0.88 -25.79
N VAL A 87 -5.08 0.22 -24.93
CA VAL A 87 -4.08 0.85 -24.07
C VAL A 87 -2.75 0.81 -24.77
N SER A 88 -2.06 1.95 -24.78
CA SER A 88 -0.65 2.05 -25.08
C SER A 88 0.01 2.91 -24.00
N SER A 89 0.96 2.34 -23.28
CA SER A 89 1.63 2.99 -22.16
C SER A 89 3.13 2.71 -22.21
N LYS A 90 3.91 3.65 -21.68
CA LYS A 90 5.35 3.51 -21.55
C LYS A 90 5.77 3.82 -20.13
N VAL A 91 6.34 2.82 -19.48
CA VAL A 91 6.78 2.85 -18.09
C VAL A 91 8.30 2.86 -18.06
N TYR A 92 8.93 3.65 -17.19
CA TYR A 92 10.38 3.66 -17.02
C TYR A 92 10.75 3.09 -15.65
N ILE A 93 11.63 2.09 -15.64
CA ILE A 93 12.13 1.42 -14.43
C ILE A 93 13.64 1.53 -14.44
N SER A 94 14.21 2.28 -13.49
CA SER A 94 15.67 2.52 -13.42
C SER A 94 16.27 2.99 -14.75
N GLY A 95 15.53 3.82 -15.51
CA GLY A 95 15.93 4.32 -16.84
C GLY A 95 15.65 3.37 -18.01
N VAL A 96 15.16 2.16 -17.76
CA VAL A 96 14.78 1.19 -18.79
C VAL A 96 13.30 1.32 -19.14
N ALA A 97 12.99 1.43 -20.44
CA ALA A 97 11.62 1.52 -20.93
C ALA A 97 10.93 0.14 -21.04
N LEU A 98 9.81 0.01 -20.35
CA LEU A 98 8.81 -1.05 -20.48
C LEU A 98 7.63 -0.49 -21.30
N ASN A 99 7.45 -0.99 -22.52
CA ASN A 99 6.31 -0.64 -23.36
C ASN A 99 5.17 -1.63 -23.06
N ILE A 100 3.97 -1.13 -22.79
CA ILE A 100 2.78 -1.93 -22.48
C ILE A 100 1.72 -1.58 -23.50
N ASN A 101 1.19 -2.59 -24.20
CA ASN A 101 0.08 -2.42 -25.13
C ASN A 101 -0.98 -3.47 -24.85
N GLY A 102 -2.25 -3.16 -25.09
CA GLY A 102 -3.30 -4.14 -24.87
C GLY A 102 -4.70 -3.62 -25.14
N ASN A 103 -5.67 -4.45 -24.82
CA ASN A 103 -7.09 -4.11 -24.85
C ASN A 103 -7.66 -4.15 -23.43
N VAL A 104 -8.57 -3.24 -23.13
CA VAL A 104 -9.28 -3.16 -21.86
C VAL A 104 -10.78 -3.26 -22.10
N ASP A 105 -11.39 -4.26 -21.49
CA ASP A 105 -12.81 -4.26 -21.18
C ASP A 105 -12.99 -3.58 -19.80
N THR A 106 -13.42 -2.33 -19.82
CA THR A 106 -13.29 -1.38 -18.71
C THR A 106 -13.96 -1.74 -17.41
N GLU A 107 -14.88 -2.70 -17.43
CA GLU A 107 -15.57 -3.16 -16.24
C GLU A 107 -15.08 -4.51 -15.73
N THR A 108 -14.29 -5.26 -16.49
CA THR A 108 -14.02 -6.66 -16.16
C THR A 108 -12.55 -7.03 -16.24
N SER A 109 -11.90 -6.73 -17.36
CA SER A 109 -10.66 -7.40 -17.71
C SER A 109 -9.81 -6.60 -18.68
N ALA A 110 -8.51 -6.85 -18.64
CA ALA A 110 -7.55 -6.22 -19.52
C ALA A 110 -6.49 -7.24 -19.90
N SER A 111 -5.98 -7.17 -21.12
CA SER A 111 -4.89 -8.06 -21.55
C SER A 111 -4.10 -7.46 -22.69
N GLY A 112 -2.89 -7.94 -22.88
CA GLY A 112 -2.06 -7.44 -23.96
C GLY A 112 -0.65 -8.00 -23.93
N THR A 113 0.26 -7.20 -24.48
CA THR A 113 1.68 -7.51 -24.59
C THR A 113 2.52 -6.43 -23.93
N PHE A 114 3.73 -6.81 -23.55
CA PHE A 114 4.74 -5.86 -23.13
C PHE A 114 6.08 -6.16 -23.79
N SER A 115 6.95 -5.16 -23.84
CA SER A 115 8.33 -5.33 -24.29
C SER A 115 9.30 -4.40 -23.55
N VAL A 116 10.49 -4.93 -23.26
CA VAL A 116 11.61 -4.21 -22.63
C VAL A 116 12.80 -4.31 -23.58
N SER A 117 12.92 -3.34 -24.49
CA SER A 117 13.89 -3.41 -25.59
C SER A 117 15.35 -3.48 -25.10
N ALA A 118 15.68 -2.87 -23.96
CA ALA A 118 17.04 -2.84 -23.42
C ALA A 118 17.59 -4.22 -23.05
N ILE A 119 16.71 -5.18 -22.73
CA ILE A 119 17.07 -6.54 -22.34
C ILE A 119 16.47 -7.60 -23.27
N GLY A 120 15.89 -7.20 -24.40
CA GLY A 120 15.31 -8.11 -25.38
C GLY A 120 14.14 -8.95 -24.85
N MET A 121 13.45 -8.49 -23.80
CA MET A 121 12.35 -9.22 -23.18
C MET A 121 11.02 -8.78 -23.76
N SER A 122 10.11 -9.73 -23.99
CA SER A 122 8.72 -9.46 -24.35
C SER A 122 7.81 -10.56 -23.83
N GLY A 123 6.55 -10.21 -23.58
CA GLY A 123 5.61 -11.13 -22.98
C GLY A 123 4.16 -10.71 -23.14
N THR A 124 3.29 -11.46 -22.50
CA THR A 124 1.86 -11.17 -22.38
C THR A 124 1.50 -10.79 -20.95
N TRP A 125 0.41 -10.06 -20.80
CA TRP A 125 -0.18 -9.76 -19.50
C TRP A 125 -1.69 -9.87 -19.58
N GLN A 126 -2.29 -10.20 -18.46
CA GLN A 126 -3.73 -10.26 -18.26
C GLN A 126 -4.07 -9.73 -16.87
N GLY A 127 -5.24 -9.13 -16.71
CA GLY A 127 -5.71 -8.64 -15.43
C GLY A 127 -7.22 -8.48 -15.38
N VAL A 128 -7.69 -8.26 -14.16
CA VAL A 128 -9.09 -8.09 -13.82
C VAL A 128 -9.25 -6.84 -12.94
N LYS A 129 -10.38 -6.17 -13.09
CA LYS A 129 -10.76 -5.05 -12.21
C LYS A 129 -11.27 -5.63 -10.90
N LEU A 130 -10.75 -5.13 -9.78
CA LEU A 130 -11.30 -5.48 -8.47
C LEU A 130 -12.61 -4.72 -8.25
N PRO A 131 -13.69 -5.41 -7.82
CA PRO A 131 -14.87 -4.75 -7.32
C PRO A 131 -14.55 -3.77 -6.19
N GLU A 132 -15.34 -2.70 -6.08
CA GLU A 132 -15.18 -1.72 -5.01
C GLU A 132 -15.49 -2.36 -3.65
N LEU A 133 -14.61 -2.10 -2.69
CA LEU A 133 -14.87 -2.36 -1.29
C LEU A 133 -15.60 -1.15 -0.71
N ASN A 134 -16.86 -1.35 -0.31
CA ASN A 134 -17.72 -0.29 0.22
C ASN A 134 -17.27 0.16 1.63
N LEU A 135 -16.26 1.03 1.69
CA LEU A 135 -15.88 1.75 2.90
C LEU A 135 -16.27 3.22 2.78
N SER A 136 -16.58 3.84 3.92
CA SER A 136 -16.75 5.28 4.01
C SER A 136 -15.91 5.85 5.14
N VAL A 137 -15.16 6.91 4.87
CA VAL A 137 -14.51 7.70 5.91
C VAL A 137 -15.59 8.41 6.70
N VAL A 138 -15.66 8.11 8.00
CA VAL A 138 -16.66 8.71 8.90
C VAL A 138 -16.05 9.71 9.87
N ASP A 139 -14.75 9.61 10.13
CA ASP A 139 -14.01 10.54 10.99
C ASP A 139 -12.51 10.50 10.64
N SER A 140 -11.78 11.53 11.04
CA SER A 140 -10.32 11.56 10.97
C SER A 140 -9.74 12.59 11.93
N PHE A 141 -8.54 12.33 12.46
CA PHE A 141 -7.80 13.30 13.25
C PHE A 141 -6.33 13.37 12.82
N PRO A 142 -5.70 14.56 12.91
CA PRO A 142 -4.30 14.75 12.53
C PRO A 142 -3.34 14.16 13.56
N LEU A 143 -2.20 13.66 13.09
CA LEU A 143 -1.05 13.29 13.89
C LEU A 143 0.09 14.29 13.67
N ASN A 144 0.64 14.82 14.76
CA ASN A 144 1.79 15.72 14.71
C ASN A 144 3.09 14.92 14.75
N ILE A 145 3.42 14.25 13.65
CA ILE A 145 4.62 13.41 13.51
C ILE A 145 5.52 14.01 12.42
N GLN A 146 6.77 14.33 12.77
CA GLN A 146 7.71 14.96 11.83
C GLN A 146 8.31 13.99 10.81
N HIS A 147 8.38 12.69 11.14
CA HIS A 147 9.00 11.66 10.29
C HIS A 147 8.15 10.39 10.30
N PRO A 148 7.12 10.28 9.44
CA PRO A 148 6.14 9.18 9.46
C PRO A 148 6.67 7.87 8.85
N TYR A 149 7.89 7.45 9.24
CA TYR A 149 8.43 6.15 8.89
C TYR A 149 7.84 5.07 9.81
N ASP A 150 7.65 3.87 9.25
CA ASP A 150 7.22 2.67 9.97
C ASP A 150 5.95 2.88 10.82
N LEU A 151 4.99 3.63 10.29
CA LEU A 151 3.73 3.84 10.99
C LEU A 151 2.94 2.53 11.08
N SER A 152 2.50 2.21 12.29
CA SER A 152 1.55 1.13 12.52
C SER A 152 0.52 1.54 13.56
N ILE A 153 -0.62 0.86 13.57
CA ILE A 153 -1.75 1.17 14.43
C ILE A 153 -2.30 -0.10 15.05
N ALA A 154 -2.57 -0.04 16.35
CA ALA A 154 -3.27 -1.06 17.11
C ALA A 154 -4.41 -0.42 17.89
N CYS A 155 -5.39 -1.21 18.33
CA CYS A 155 -6.51 -0.70 19.12
C CYS A 155 -6.79 -1.54 20.36
N ASP A 156 -7.04 -0.86 21.47
CA ASP A 156 -7.70 -1.41 22.66
C ASP A 156 -9.20 -1.10 22.53
N THR A 157 -9.99 -2.12 22.22
CA THR A 157 -11.43 -1.99 21.99
C THR A 157 -12.22 -1.78 23.27
N GLU A 158 -11.71 -2.28 24.40
CA GLU A 158 -12.38 -2.13 25.70
C GLU A 158 -12.27 -0.68 26.18
N LYS A 159 -11.06 -0.10 26.10
CA LYS A 159 -10.83 1.30 26.50
C LYS A 159 -11.18 2.31 25.43
N LYS A 160 -11.40 1.87 24.19
CA LYS A 160 -11.57 2.73 23.01
C LYS A 160 -10.35 3.62 22.78
N HIS A 161 -9.18 3.01 22.85
CA HIS A 161 -7.89 3.67 22.61
C HIS A 161 -7.22 3.13 21.35
N LEU A 162 -6.45 3.99 20.69
CA LEU A 162 -5.59 3.66 19.56
C LEU A 162 -4.14 3.85 20.00
N PHE A 163 -3.29 2.91 19.65
CA PHE A 163 -1.85 3.05 19.74
C PHE A 163 -1.34 3.27 18.32
N VAL A 164 -0.56 4.32 18.13
CA VAL A 164 0.12 4.60 16.86
C VAL A 164 1.62 4.55 17.13
N SER A 165 2.32 3.63 16.46
CA SER A 165 3.78 3.58 16.49
C SER A 165 4.36 4.42 15.37
N ASN A 166 5.51 5.02 15.64
CA ASN A 166 6.37 5.68 14.68
C ASN A 166 7.82 5.48 15.12
N SER A 167 8.57 4.67 14.36
CA SER A 167 9.88 4.18 14.80
C SER A 167 9.78 3.53 16.19
N GLN A 168 10.53 4.02 17.19
CA GLN A 168 10.55 3.52 18.56
C GLN A 168 9.53 4.18 19.50
N THR A 169 8.73 5.14 19.02
CA THR A 169 7.75 5.84 19.87
C THR A 169 6.35 5.28 19.61
N VAL A 170 5.65 4.92 20.67
CA VAL A 170 4.23 4.58 20.65
C VAL A 170 3.46 5.71 21.32
N THR A 171 2.45 6.24 20.62
CA THR A 171 1.55 7.26 21.16
C THR A 171 0.15 6.70 21.26
N GLU A 172 -0.44 6.83 22.45
CA GLU A 172 -1.79 6.39 22.77
C GLU A 172 -2.77 7.56 22.66
N PHE A 173 -3.86 7.34 21.94
CA PHE A 173 -4.95 8.27 21.73
C PHE A 173 -6.28 7.64 22.14
N ASN A 174 -7.25 8.43 22.57
CA ASN A 174 -8.64 7.97 22.54
C ASN A 174 -9.19 7.99 21.10
N TYR A 175 -10.32 7.34 20.85
CA TYR A 175 -10.96 7.30 19.51
C TYR A 175 -11.38 8.67 18.95
N SER A 176 -11.38 9.74 19.75
CA SER A 176 -11.62 11.11 19.30
C SER A 176 -10.32 11.86 18.92
N GLY A 177 -9.18 11.18 18.93
CA GLY A 177 -7.87 11.76 18.63
C GLY A 177 -7.23 12.53 19.78
N GLY A 178 -7.80 12.48 20.98
CA GLY A 178 -7.21 13.08 22.17
C GLY A 178 -5.99 12.30 22.63
N LEU A 179 -4.83 12.96 22.70
CA LEU A 179 -3.59 12.39 23.23
C LEU A 179 -3.78 11.95 24.69
N ILE A 180 -3.42 10.70 24.98
CA ILE A 180 -3.44 10.13 26.34
C ILE A 180 -2.02 10.14 26.91
N ARG A 181 -1.06 9.53 26.21
CA ARG A 181 0.36 9.48 26.58
C ARG A 181 1.23 9.04 25.40
N SER A 182 2.54 9.13 25.58
CA SER A 182 3.53 8.52 24.69
C SER A 182 4.59 7.81 25.53
N PHE A 183 5.16 6.75 24.99
CA PHE A 183 6.28 6.02 25.57
C PHE A 183 7.16 5.47 24.45
N ASN A 184 8.39 5.09 24.79
CA ASN A 184 9.34 4.52 23.84
C ASN A 184 9.51 3.02 24.09
N THR A 185 9.69 2.27 23.01
CA THR A 185 10.08 0.86 23.01
C THR A 185 11.53 0.75 22.55
N SER A 186 12.23 -0.32 22.96
CA SER A 186 13.56 -0.64 22.41
C SER A 186 13.51 -1.12 20.95
N HIS A 187 12.30 -1.46 20.48
CA HIS A 187 12.02 -2.08 19.19
C HIS A 187 11.30 -1.10 18.26
N TYR A 188 11.45 -1.31 16.96
CA TYR A 188 10.72 -0.61 15.91
C TYR A 188 10.11 -1.61 14.93
N GLY A 189 8.91 -1.30 14.45
CA GLY A 189 8.17 -2.13 13.49
C GLY A 189 6.65 -2.05 13.71
N SER A 190 5.92 -3.04 13.20
CA SER A 190 4.46 -3.07 13.30
C SER A 190 4.01 -3.45 14.70
N ILE A 191 2.89 -2.88 15.14
CA ILE A 191 2.31 -3.15 16.44
C ILE A 191 0.96 -3.87 16.34
N CYS A 192 0.64 -4.68 17.34
CA CYS A 192 -0.73 -5.15 17.58
C CYS A 192 -1.03 -5.17 19.09
N PHE A 193 -2.29 -5.30 19.47
CA PHE A 193 -2.73 -5.35 20.87
C PHE A 193 -3.49 -6.66 21.11
N ASP A 194 -3.14 -7.37 22.17
CA ASP A 194 -3.72 -8.70 22.46
C ASP A 194 -4.91 -8.65 23.45
N GLY A 195 -5.29 -7.46 23.89
CA GLY A 195 -6.28 -7.21 24.92
C GLY A 195 -5.68 -6.76 26.26
N ASN A 196 -4.41 -7.05 26.52
CA ASN A 196 -3.70 -6.67 27.75
C ASN A 196 -2.40 -5.92 27.49
N HIS A 197 -1.61 -6.39 26.52
CA HIS A 197 -0.28 -5.88 26.19
C HIS A 197 -0.17 -5.54 24.71
N LEU A 198 0.78 -4.67 24.42
CA LEU A 198 1.19 -4.40 23.05
C LEU A 198 2.24 -5.42 22.62
N TRP A 199 2.28 -5.68 21.33
CA TRP A 199 3.25 -6.57 20.72
C TRP A 199 3.87 -5.87 19.51
N VAL A 200 5.18 -5.98 19.34
CA VAL A 200 5.95 -5.31 18.28
C VAL A 200 6.66 -6.36 17.41
N SER A 201 6.56 -6.26 16.09
CA SER A 201 7.45 -7.00 15.17
C SER A 201 8.79 -6.28 15.11
N ASP A 202 9.79 -6.83 15.77
CA ASP A 202 11.12 -6.24 15.81
C ASP A 202 11.87 -6.53 14.50
N ASN A 203 11.81 -5.56 13.58
CA ASN A 203 12.40 -5.66 12.24
C ASN A 203 13.93 -5.77 12.26
N GLY A 204 14.60 -5.35 13.33
CA GLY A 204 16.06 -5.46 13.45
C GLY A 204 16.53 -6.86 13.88
N TYR A 205 15.68 -7.62 14.57
CA TYR A 205 16.07 -8.85 15.26
C TYR A 205 15.21 -10.08 14.92
N ASN A 206 14.22 -9.93 14.01
CA ASN A 206 13.31 -10.99 13.57
C ASN A 206 12.48 -11.60 14.71
N LYS A 207 12.08 -10.78 15.68
CA LYS A 207 11.31 -11.23 16.86
C LYS A 207 9.91 -10.61 16.88
N ILE A 208 9.03 -11.24 17.64
CA ILE A 208 7.80 -10.62 18.11
C ILE A 208 7.95 -10.44 19.62
N VAL A 209 7.89 -9.19 20.08
CA VAL A 209 8.18 -8.80 21.47
C VAL A 209 6.92 -8.27 22.12
N GLU A 210 6.55 -8.82 23.27
CA GLU A 210 5.50 -8.32 24.14
C GLU A 210 6.05 -7.15 24.97
N VAL A 211 5.36 -6.02 24.94
CA VAL A 211 5.73 -4.82 25.69
C VAL A 211 4.59 -4.37 26.60
N ASP A 212 4.95 -3.92 27.79
CA ASP A 212 4.00 -3.27 28.69
C ASP A 212 3.62 -1.86 28.18
N THR A 213 2.66 -1.22 28.84
CA THR A 213 2.21 0.13 28.44
C THR A 213 3.17 1.27 28.83
N LEU A 214 4.34 0.92 29.35
CA LEU A 214 5.46 1.82 29.63
C LEU A 214 6.63 1.58 28.63
N GLY A 215 6.51 0.58 27.76
CA GLY A 215 7.51 0.21 26.76
C GLY A 215 8.58 -0.78 27.24
N ASN A 216 8.39 -1.42 28.39
CA ASN A 216 9.31 -2.46 28.87
C ASN A 216 8.98 -3.82 28.25
N ASP A 217 10.00 -4.57 27.86
CA ASP A 217 9.85 -5.92 27.33
C ASP A 217 9.37 -6.89 28.43
N ILE A 218 8.31 -7.64 28.14
CA ILE A 218 7.73 -8.65 29.04
C ILE A 218 8.16 -10.05 28.61
N SER A 219 8.02 -10.35 27.31
CA SER A 219 8.35 -11.64 26.73
C SER A 219 8.65 -11.49 25.23
N GLU A 220 9.22 -12.51 24.61
CA GLU A 220 9.51 -12.51 23.18
C GLU A 220 9.52 -13.93 22.61
N PHE A 221 9.31 -14.04 21.30
CA PHE A 221 9.66 -15.23 20.54
C PHE A 221 10.30 -14.86 19.21
N ASN A 222 11.14 -15.77 18.70
CA ASN A 222 11.79 -15.59 17.41
C ASN A 222 10.82 -15.99 16.29
N SER A 223 10.48 -15.05 15.41
CA SER A 223 9.62 -15.32 14.25
C SER A 223 10.38 -16.08 13.15
N SER A 224 11.72 -15.94 13.13
CA SER A 224 12.61 -16.39 12.06
C SER A 224 12.25 -15.87 10.66
N ILE A 225 11.40 -14.84 10.60
CA ILE A 225 11.01 -14.13 9.39
C ILE A 225 11.88 -12.89 9.30
N GLY A 226 12.57 -12.72 8.17
CA GLY A 226 13.32 -11.50 7.89
C GLY A 226 12.37 -10.36 7.57
N TYR A 227 12.39 -9.29 8.38
CA TYR A 227 11.55 -8.08 8.26
C TYR A 227 10.04 -8.36 8.26
N GLY A 228 9.37 -8.02 9.36
CA GLY A 228 7.94 -8.25 9.56
C GLY A 228 7.13 -6.96 9.39
N ASP A 229 6.45 -6.83 8.24
CA ASP A 229 5.90 -5.55 7.77
C ASP A 229 4.53 -5.21 8.39
N ALA A 230 3.67 -6.20 8.63
CA ALA A 230 2.39 -6.03 9.30
C ALA A 230 2.14 -7.16 10.29
N LEU A 231 1.94 -6.79 11.55
CA LEU A 231 1.64 -7.69 12.67
C LEU A 231 0.18 -7.53 13.10
N MET A 232 -0.52 -8.64 13.29
CA MET A 232 -1.84 -8.65 13.94
C MET A 232 -2.03 -9.84 14.86
N TYR A 233 -2.99 -9.72 15.79
CA TYR A 233 -3.45 -10.79 16.66
C TYR A 233 -4.94 -11.03 16.43
N ASP A 234 -5.35 -12.28 16.16
CA ASP A 234 -6.77 -12.62 15.92
C ASP A 234 -7.55 -12.98 17.20
N GLY A 235 -6.95 -12.83 18.37
CA GLY A 235 -7.48 -13.31 19.65
C GLY A 235 -6.93 -14.67 20.07
N LEU A 236 -6.22 -15.37 19.19
CA LEU A 236 -5.59 -16.66 19.47
C LEU A 236 -4.16 -16.76 18.92
N ASN A 237 -3.95 -16.31 17.68
CA ASN A 237 -2.74 -16.45 16.89
C ASN A 237 -2.25 -15.10 16.40
N PHE A 238 -0.93 -15.00 16.21
CA PHE A 238 -0.31 -13.89 15.51
C PHE A 238 -0.28 -14.15 14.01
N TYR A 239 -0.42 -13.10 13.21
CA TYR A 239 -0.11 -13.11 11.79
C TYR A 239 0.92 -12.03 11.50
N LEU A 240 1.96 -12.39 10.77
CA LEU A 240 3.04 -11.50 10.37
C LEU A 240 3.22 -11.58 8.85
N SER A 241 3.08 -10.46 8.13
CA SER A 241 3.48 -10.40 6.72
C SER A 241 4.98 -10.21 6.57
N SER A 242 5.53 -10.75 5.49
CA SER A 242 6.89 -10.44 5.03
C SER A 242 6.86 -10.18 3.54
N ASP A 243 7.27 -8.97 3.18
CA ASP A 243 7.40 -8.54 1.80
C ASP A 243 8.58 -9.25 1.11
N TYR A 244 9.62 -9.61 1.86
CA TYR A 244 10.78 -10.35 1.35
C TYR A 244 10.38 -11.74 0.86
N SER A 245 9.62 -12.50 1.66
CA SER A 245 9.19 -13.85 1.28
C SER A 245 7.86 -13.87 0.53
N ARG A 246 7.14 -12.73 0.45
CA ARG A 246 5.82 -12.58 -0.16
C ARG A 246 4.77 -13.49 0.48
N LYS A 247 4.78 -13.55 1.81
CA LYS A 247 3.90 -14.43 2.59
C LYS A 247 3.33 -13.75 3.81
N ILE A 248 2.22 -14.30 4.30
CA ILE A 248 1.70 -14.08 5.64
C ILE A 248 1.94 -15.36 6.45
N TYR A 249 2.52 -15.22 7.63
CA TYR A 249 2.83 -16.33 8.52
C TYR A 249 1.95 -16.29 9.74
N LYS A 250 1.38 -17.43 10.12
CA LYS A 250 0.54 -17.57 11.31
C LYS A 250 1.29 -18.29 12.41
N PHE A 251 1.34 -17.70 13.60
CA PHE A 251 2.00 -18.25 14.76
C PHE A 251 1.02 -18.45 15.92
N THR A 252 1.27 -19.46 16.75
CA THR A 252 0.69 -19.48 18.11
C THR A 252 1.20 -18.27 18.90
N LYS A 253 0.52 -17.93 20.00
CA LYS A 253 0.99 -16.90 20.93
C LYS A 253 2.40 -17.18 21.51
N SER A 254 2.81 -18.44 21.56
CA SER A 254 4.14 -18.88 22.02
C SER A 254 5.19 -18.94 20.91
N GLY A 255 4.85 -18.54 19.68
CA GLY A 255 5.79 -18.48 18.56
C GLY A 255 5.96 -19.75 17.73
N THR A 256 5.07 -20.73 17.85
CA THR A 256 5.09 -21.89 16.95
C THR A 256 4.44 -21.53 15.63
N LEU A 257 5.17 -21.67 14.52
CA LEU A 257 4.63 -21.49 13.17
C LEU A 257 3.55 -22.55 12.87
N LEU A 258 2.38 -22.11 12.45
CA LEU A 258 1.23 -22.95 12.13
C LEU A 258 0.99 -23.06 10.62
N GLU A 259 0.96 -21.91 9.93
CA GLU A 259 0.56 -21.82 8.53
C GLU A 259 1.31 -20.70 7.80
N GLU A 260 1.43 -20.84 6.48
CA GLU A 260 1.97 -19.85 5.57
C GLU A 260 0.98 -19.61 4.43
N PHE A 261 0.72 -18.35 4.10
CA PHE A 261 -0.17 -17.94 3.01
C PHE A 261 0.63 -17.14 2.00
N ASP A 262 0.62 -17.55 0.73
CA ASP A 262 1.29 -16.80 -0.33
C ASP A 262 0.51 -15.50 -0.62
N PHE A 263 1.21 -14.37 -0.67
CA PHE A 263 0.63 -13.09 -1.08
C PHE A 263 1.58 -12.37 -2.02
N THR A 264 1.24 -12.36 -3.31
CA THR A 264 2.19 -12.01 -4.37
C THR A 264 1.76 -10.81 -5.21
N TYR A 265 0.73 -10.06 -4.83
CA TYR A 265 0.22 -8.94 -5.66
C TYR A 265 0.77 -7.57 -5.27
N THR A 266 1.20 -7.40 -4.02
CA THR A 266 1.76 -6.16 -3.47
C THR A 266 2.45 -6.47 -2.13
N TYR A 267 2.94 -5.43 -1.48
CA TYR A 267 3.43 -5.45 -0.12
C TYR A 267 2.32 -5.13 0.88
N ILE A 268 2.36 -5.76 2.04
CA ILE A 268 1.33 -5.59 3.08
C ILE A 268 1.90 -4.75 4.22
N THR A 269 1.35 -3.55 4.41
CA THR A 269 1.78 -2.60 5.46
C THR A 269 0.75 -2.46 6.60
N GLY A 270 -0.32 -3.25 6.55
CA GLY A 270 -1.32 -3.34 7.61
C GLY A 270 -2.22 -4.53 7.34
N LEU A 271 -2.59 -5.27 8.39
CA LEU A 271 -3.36 -6.51 8.27
C LEU A 271 -4.31 -6.63 9.47
N VAL A 272 -5.57 -6.97 9.23
CA VAL A 272 -6.53 -7.33 10.29
C VAL A 272 -7.46 -8.45 9.85
N LYS A 273 -8.00 -9.20 10.80
CA LYS A 273 -8.95 -10.27 10.49
C LYS A 273 -10.26 -9.72 9.92
N ASN A 274 -10.74 -10.39 8.88
CA ASN A 274 -12.09 -10.21 8.35
C ASN A 274 -12.84 -11.54 8.27
N GLN A 275 -13.50 -11.95 9.36
CA GLN A 275 -14.15 -13.27 9.42
C GLN A 275 -13.13 -14.39 9.07
N ASN A 276 -13.36 -15.14 8.00
CA ASN A 276 -12.43 -16.18 7.53
C ASN A 276 -11.26 -15.61 6.70
N ASP A 277 -11.36 -14.36 6.26
CA ASP A 277 -10.44 -13.68 5.36
C ASP A 277 -9.70 -12.55 6.10
N PHE A 278 -9.13 -11.61 5.36
CA PHE A 278 -8.38 -10.47 5.89
C PHE A 278 -8.79 -9.17 5.22
N PHE A 279 -8.69 -8.07 5.97
CA PHE A 279 -8.43 -6.76 5.36
C PHE A 279 -6.94 -6.52 5.39
N ALA A 280 -6.40 -5.93 4.33
CA ALA A 280 -4.99 -5.54 4.29
C ALA A 280 -4.81 -4.19 3.62
N ILE A 281 -3.74 -3.51 3.99
CA ILE A 281 -3.26 -2.34 3.28
C ILE A 281 -2.21 -2.80 2.29
N SER A 282 -2.50 -2.58 1.01
CA SER A 282 -1.48 -2.62 -0.03
C SER A 282 -0.59 -1.40 0.11
N HIS A 283 0.73 -1.61 0.14
CA HIS A 283 1.68 -0.54 -0.12
C HIS A 283 1.47 -0.06 -1.55
N SER A 284 0.64 0.97 -1.70
CA SER A 284 0.33 1.56 -2.98
C SER A 284 0.09 3.05 -2.91
N PHE A 285 0.23 3.70 -4.06
CA PHE A 285 -0.15 5.08 -4.23
C PHE A 285 -1.29 5.20 -5.25
N PRO A 286 -2.39 5.89 -4.92
CA PRO A 286 -2.80 6.17 -3.54
C PRO A 286 -3.01 4.87 -2.75
N GLY A 287 -2.97 4.95 -1.42
CA GLY A 287 -3.12 3.81 -0.52
C GLY A 287 -4.42 3.05 -0.79
N THR A 288 -4.35 1.73 -0.67
CA THR A 288 -5.47 0.84 -1.01
C THR A 288 -5.70 -0.16 0.11
N ILE A 289 -6.94 -0.25 0.60
CA ILE A 289 -7.39 -1.32 1.50
C ILE A 289 -8.01 -2.42 0.64
N LEU A 290 -7.55 -3.65 0.81
CA LEU A 290 -8.01 -4.83 0.12
C LEU A 290 -8.79 -5.74 1.06
N THR A 291 -9.79 -6.47 0.56
CA THR A 291 -10.12 -7.78 1.12
C THR A 291 -9.25 -8.83 0.47
N ILE A 292 -8.65 -9.70 1.27
CA ILE A 292 -7.82 -10.80 0.79
C ILE A 292 -8.37 -12.09 1.37
N ASN A 293 -8.64 -13.07 0.52
CA ASN A 293 -9.09 -14.37 0.99
C ASN A 293 -7.97 -15.19 1.66
N SER A 294 -8.34 -16.31 2.27
CA SER A 294 -7.39 -17.23 2.91
C SER A 294 -6.30 -17.80 1.99
N SER A 295 -6.42 -17.68 0.66
CA SER A 295 -5.39 -18.06 -0.30
C SER A 295 -4.48 -16.89 -0.72
N GLY A 296 -4.62 -15.72 -0.08
CA GLY A 296 -3.82 -14.54 -0.38
C GLY A 296 -4.18 -13.84 -1.69
N VAL A 297 -5.39 -14.06 -2.21
CA VAL A 297 -5.87 -13.39 -3.43
C VAL A 297 -6.74 -12.18 -3.06
N PRO A 298 -6.42 -10.97 -3.55
CA PRO A 298 -7.29 -9.81 -3.39
C PRO A 298 -8.65 -10.00 -4.08
N GLU A 299 -9.73 -9.56 -3.43
CA GLU A 299 -11.10 -9.75 -3.92
C GLU A 299 -11.86 -8.44 -4.13
N LYS A 300 -11.59 -7.42 -3.31
CA LYS A 300 -12.19 -6.08 -3.41
C LYS A 300 -11.17 -5.04 -2.98
N ALA A 301 -11.34 -3.82 -3.48
CA ALA A 301 -10.43 -2.71 -3.17
C ALA A 301 -11.17 -1.42 -2.81
N PHE A 302 -10.71 -0.76 -1.76
CA PHE A 302 -11.06 0.61 -1.43
C PHE A 302 -9.80 1.47 -1.57
N LYS A 303 -9.86 2.47 -2.44
CA LYS A 303 -8.73 3.32 -2.77
C LYS A 303 -8.90 4.71 -2.15
N PHE A 304 -7.89 5.18 -1.43
CA PHE A 304 -7.86 6.57 -0.96
C PHE A 304 -7.70 7.55 -2.12
N SER A 305 -8.11 8.80 -1.95
CA SER A 305 -7.96 9.82 -2.99
C SER A 305 -6.50 10.26 -3.18
N ASN A 306 -5.71 10.25 -2.11
CA ASN A 306 -4.30 10.62 -2.10
C ASN A 306 -3.63 10.18 -0.78
N GLY A 307 -2.33 9.91 -0.84
CA GLY A 307 -1.48 9.52 0.28
C GLY A 307 -1.18 8.02 0.32
N TYR A 308 -0.13 7.66 1.03
CA TYR A 308 0.18 6.27 1.38
C TYR A 308 -0.57 5.88 2.64
N CYS A 309 -1.10 4.67 2.68
CA CYS A 309 -1.79 4.13 3.84
C CYS A 309 -0.85 3.18 4.58
N TYR A 310 -0.86 3.21 5.91
CA TYR A 310 0.00 2.40 6.79
C TYR A 310 -0.74 2.01 8.06
N GLY A 311 -0.49 0.79 8.54
CA GLY A 311 -1.10 0.25 9.74
C GLY A 311 -2.62 0.06 9.59
N LEU A 312 -3.13 -1.09 10.02
CA LEU A 312 -4.56 -1.33 10.02
C LEU A 312 -4.96 -1.90 11.38
N ALA A 313 -5.94 -1.29 12.02
CA ALA A 313 -6.57 -1.78 13.23
C ALA A 313 -8.08 -1.90 13.02
N ARG A 314 -8.73 -2.77 13.80
CA ARG A 314 -10.17 -3.00 13.72
C ARG A 314 -10.77 -3.04 15.12
N ASP A 315 -11.73 -2.16 15.38
CA ASP A 315 -12.39 -2.08 16.70
C ASP A 315 -13.67 -2.93 16.81
N GLY A 316 -13.90 -3.80 15.82
CA GLY A 316 -15.11 -4.59 15.63
C GLY A 316 -16.05 -4.00 14.58
N GLU A 317 -16.33 -2.70 14.66
CA GLU A 317 -17.28 -1.99 13.79
C GLU A 317 -16.58 -1.18 12.68
N TYR A 318 -15.42 -0.60 12.98
CA TYR A 318 -14.66 0.28 12.11
C TYR A 318 -13.26 -0.26 11.84
N LEU A 319 -12.74 0.12 10.68
CA LEU A 319 -11.31 0.05 10.38
C LEU A 319 -10.66 1.38 10.72
N TRP A 320 -9.42 1.30 11.20
CA TRP A 320 -8.58 2.46 11.51
C TRP A 320 -7.26 2.31 10.79
N CYS A 321 -6.81 3.35 10.10
CA CYS A 321 -5.52 3.35 9.43
C CYS A 321 -4.87 4.73 9.46
N ALA A 322 -3.55 4.78 9.42
CA ALA A 322 -2.82 6.02 9.22
C ALA A 322 -2.64 6.27 7.72
N VAL A 323 -2.86 7.50 7.28
CA VAL A 323 -2.58 7.92 5.91
C VAL A 323 -1.61 9.08 5.95
N VAL A 324 -0.52 8.93 5.21
CA VAL A 324 0.56 9.89 5.08
C VAL A 324 0.46 10.56 3.71
N ARG A 325 0.27 11.87 3.72
CA ARG A 325 0.32 12.69 2.52
C ARG A 325 1.59 13.53 2.56
N TYR A 326 2.58 13.11 1.79
CA TYR A 326 3.79 13.90 1.61
C TYR A 326 3.46 15.19 0.86
N ILE A 327 3.80 16.32 1.45
CA ILE A 327 3.63 17.63 0.84
C ILE A 327 4.90 17.89 0.04
N SER A 328 4.90 17.49 -1.24
CA SER A 328 6.03 17.79 -2.12
C SER A 328 5.91 19.20 -2.71
N THR A 329 7.01 19.95 -2.72
CA THR A 329 7.18 21.17 -3.53
C THR A 329 7.73 20.87 -4.94
N SER A 330 7.95 19.60 -5.29
CA SER A 330 8.46 19.17 -6.60
C SER A 330 7.63 18.03 -7.20
N SER A 331 7.59 17.96 -8.53
CA SER A 331 6.77 17.02 -9.30
C SER A 331 7.28 15.56 -9.30
N ASN A 332 8.16 15.17 -8.36
CA ASN A 332 8.67 13.80 -8.25
C ASN A 332 7.92 13.05 -7.12
N PRO A 333 7.27 11.90 -7.41
CA PRO A 333 6.48 11.14 -6.44
C PRO A 333 7.25 10.06 -5.68
N ASP A 334 8.59 9.97 -5.80
CA ASP A 334 9.40 9.26 -4.82
C ASP A 334 9.12 9.84 -3.41
N PRO A 335 9.11 9.04 -2.32
CA PRO A 335 8.89 9.57 -0.98
C PRO A 335 9.89 10.72 -0.76
N PRO A 336 9.42 11.98 -0.65
CA PRO A 336 10.32 13.11 -0.67
C PRO A 336 11.19 13.05 0.57
N THR A 337 12.45 13.46 0.40
CA THR A 337 13.33 13.79 1.49
C THR A 337 12.73 14.94 2.31
N GLU A 338 12.00 14.56 3.35
CA GLU A 338 11.86 15.17 4.68
C GLU A 338 11.50 16.66 4.79
N SER A 339 10.28 16.92 5.29
CA SER A 339 10.05 17.78 6.49
C SER A 339 8.57 18.11 6.73
N SER A 340 7.69 17.94 5.74
CA SER A 340 6.25 18.17 5.92
C SER A 340 5.40 17.07 5.28
N ALA A 341 4.80 16.23 6.12
CA ALA A 341 3.73 15.33 5.73
C ALA A 341 2.47 15.65 6.55
N ASP A 342 1.31 15.65 5.89
CA ASP A 342 0.02 15.61 6.59
C ASP A 342 -0.28 14.16 6.92
N VAL A 343 -0.19 13.82 8.20
CA VAL A 343 -0.48 12.47 8.70
C VAL A 343 -1.81 12.51 9.42
N LYS A 344 -2.72 11.62 9.04
CA LYS A 344 -4.04 11.50 9.68
C LYS A 344 -4.35 10.05 9.99
N VAL A 345 -5.00 9.83 11.12
CA VAL A 345 -5.71 8.58 11.36
C VAL A 345 -7.11 8.72 10.80
N PHE A 346 -7.51 7.76 9.97
CA PHE A 346 -8.85 7.68 9.40
C PHE A 346 -9.65 6.60 10.10
N LYS A 347 -10.91 6.92 10.42
CA LYS A 347 -11.93 5.97 10.85
C LYS A 347 -12.81 5.64 9.67
N LEU A 348 -12.86 4.37 9.28
CA LEU A 348 -13.62 3.88 8.14
C LEU A 348 -14.73 2.94 8.59
N LYS A 349 -15.95 3.22 8.14
CA LYS A 349 -17.09 2.34 8.32
C LYS A 349 -17.17 1.34 7.17
N ILE A 350 -17.32 0.06 7.52
CA ILE A 350 -17.62 -1.01 6.57
C ILE A 350 -19.12 -0.95 6.26
N ASN A 351 -19.49 -0.66 5.02
CA ASN A 351 -20.88 -0.58 4.59
C ASN A 351 -21.34 -1.93 4.04
N SER A 352 -22.59 -2.29 4.37
CA SER A 352 -23.26 -3.51 3.92
C SER A 352 -23.57 -3.51 2.42
#